data_AF-A0A924CES7-F1
#
_entry.id   AF-A0A924CES7-F1
#
_cell.length_a   1.000
_cell.length_b   1.000
_cell.length_c   1.000
_cell.angle_alpha   90.00
_cell.angle_beta   90.00
_cell.angle_gamma   90.00
#
_symmetry.space_group_name_H-M   'P 1'
#
loop_
_entity.id
_entity.type
_entity.pdbx_description
1 polymer ?
#
loop_
_entity_poly.entity_id
_entity_poly.type
_entity_poly.pdbx_seq_one_letter_code
_entity_poly.pdbx_strand_id
1 'polypeptide(L)'
;MLSLISKIFGGSKSEKDVKLILPMVEKTNRFFDEYQSLSNDQLRNNTLLFKERIRQHLAEIDETIAAKKLQAEGLPVVDINGRDNIYKEVDILKKERDEKIEEILKEILPEAFATVKETSRRFKDTDVLVSTATELDKEFATKKDSVTIVGDQSHFKNTWSAAGGSVTWNMVHYDVQLIGGAVLHSGKIS
;
A
#
# COMPACT_ATOMS: atom_id res chain seq x y z
N MET A 1 -15.46 36.11 -17.81
CA MET A 1 -14.10 36.37 -18.35
C MET A 1 -12.95 35.66 -17.61
N LEU A 2 -13.13 35.13 -16.38
CA LEU A 2 -12.09 34.36 -15.67
C LEU A 2 -11.80 32.95 -16.26
N SER A 3 -12.75 32.37 -17.00
CA SER A 3 -12.63 31.02 -17.62
C SER A 3 -11.74 30.97 -18.87
N LEU A 4 -11.49 32.11 -19.53
CA LEU A 4 -10.66 32.15 -20.74
C LEU A 4 -9.15 32.27 -20.45
N ILE A 5 -8.77 32.89 -19.33
CA ILE A 5 -7.34 33.07 -18.99
C ILE A 5 -6.74 31.78 -18.40
N SER A 6 -7.52 30.97 -17.67
CA SER A 6 -7.06 29.67 -17.15
C SER A 6 -6.80 28.63 -18.25
N LYS A 7 -7.53 28.69 -19.37
CA LYS A 7 -7.30 27.83 -20.54
C LYS A 7 -6.03 28.21 -21.34
N ILE A 8 -5.65 29.48 -21.35
CA ILE A 8 -4.49 29.97 -22.11
C ILE A 8 -3.16 29.74 -21.37
N PHE A 9 -3.19 29.57 -20.04
CA PHE A 9 -2.00 29.32 -19.19
C PHE A 9 -1.93 27.88 -18.60
N GLY A 10 -2.53 26.90 -19.28
CA GLY A 10 -2.27 25.48 -19.04
C GLY A 10 -3.31 24.69 -18.26
N GLY A 11 -4.57 25.12 -18.20
CA GLY A 11 -5.67 24.37 -17.59
C GLY A 11 -5.85 24.64 -16.09
N SER A 12 -6.95 24.14 -15.52
CA SER A 12 -7.21 24.28 -14.07
C SER A 12 -6.16 23.53 -13.23
N LYS A 13 -5.96 23.92 -11.96
CA LYS A 13 -5.05 23.20 -11.03
C LYS A 13 -5.38 21.71 -10.98
N SER A 14 -6.67 21.39 -10.92
CA SER A 14 -7.19 20.02 -10.96
C SER A 14 -6.76 19.28 -12.23
N GLU A 15 -6.90 19.88 -13.41
CA GLU A 15 -6.45 19.27 -14.68
C GLU A 15 -4.94 19.00 -14.69
N LYS A 16 -4.13 19.90 -14.13
CA LYS A 16 -2.68 19.71 -14.02
C LYS A 16 -2.33 18.57 -13.06
N ASP A 17 -2.95 18.53 -11.88
CA ASP A 17 -2.72 17.46 -10.89
C ASP A 17 -3.15 16.09 -11.42
N VAL A 18 -4.29 16.00 -12.12
CA VAL A 18 -4.74 14.75 -12.76
C VAL A 18 -3.73 14.29 -13.81
N LYS A 19 -3.22 15.19 -14.66
CA LYS A 19 -2.21 14.84 -15.69
C LYS A 19 -0.94 14.23 -15.11
N LEU A 20 -0.52 14.65 -13.92
CA LEU A 20 0.64 14.07 -13.23
C LEU A 20 0.38 12.65 -12.71
N ILE A 21 -0.88 12.30 -12.45
CA ILE A 21 -1.30 11.02 -11.89
C ILE A 21 -1.64 10.01 -12.99
N LEU A 22 -2.06 10.45 -14.18
CA LEU A 22 -2.41 9.55 -15.30
C LEU A 22 -1.36 8.47 -15.61
N PRO A 23 -0.04 8.75 -15.64
CA PRO A 23 0.95 7.71 -15.87
C PRO A 23 0.94 6.59 -14.81
N MET A 24 0.60 6.91 -13.56
CA MET A 24 0.44 5.92 -12.48
C MET A 24 -0.81 5.06 -12.70
N VAL A 25 -1.91 5.67 -13.14
CA VAL A 25 -3.16 4.94 -13.49
C VAL A 25 -2.93 4.00 -14.66
N GLU A 26 -2.24 4.45 -15.71
CA GLU A 26 -1.89 3.62 -16.86
C GLU A 26 -1.01 2.42 -16.47
N LYS A 27 0.01 2.65 -15.62
CA LYS A 27 0.82 1.55 -15.06
C LYS A 27 -0.03 0.59 -14.23
N THR A 28 -0.93 1.11 -13.41
CA THR A 28 -1.85 0.29 -12.60
C THR A 28 -2.72 -0.59 -13.49
N ASN A 29 -3.30 -0.04 -14.56
CA ASN A 29 -4.15 -0.79 -15.46
C ASN A 29 -3.37 -1.86 -16.25
N ARG A 30 -2.11 -1.59 -16.61
CA ARG A 30 -1.24 -2.61 -17.20
C ARG A 30 -0.98 -3.79 -16.25
N PHE A 31 -0.60 -3.51 -15.01
CA PHE A 31 -0.41 -4.58 -14.01
C PHE A 31 -1.72 -5.30 -13.71
N PHE A 32 -2.86 -4.60 -13.69
CA PHE A 32 -4.17 -5.22 -13.52
C PHE A 32 -4.45 -6.24 -14.62
N ASP A 33 -4.15 -5.92 -15.88
CA ASP A 33 -4.29 -6.86 -17.00
C ASP A 33 -3.33 -8.05 -16.88
N GLU A 34 -2.06 -7.81 -16.52
CA GLU A 34 -1.07 -8.87 -16.30
C GLU A 34 -1.50 -9.82 -15.16
N TYR A 35 -2.04 -9.27 -14.07
CA TYR A 35 -2.43 -10.01 -12.88
C TYR A 35 -3.65 -10.91 -13.06
N GLN A 36 -4.43 -10.73 -14.13
CA GLN A 36 -5.54 -11.65 -14.45
C GLN A 36 -5.07 -13.09 -14.65
N SER A 37 -3.81 -13.27 -15.07
CA SER A 37 -3.18 -14.58 -15.28
C SER A 37 -2.70 -15.27 -14.00
N LEU A 38 -2.64 -14.55 -12.87
CA LEU A 38 -2.14 -15.09 -11.60
C LEU A 38 -3.18 -15.97 -10.90
N SER A 39 -2.74 -17.03 -10.22
CA SER A 39 -3.56 -17.71 -9.22
C SER A 39 -3.86 -16.82 -8.02
N ASN A 40 -4.83 -17.20 -7.18
CA ASN A 40 -5.14 -16.44 -5.95
C ASN A 40 -3.93 -16.39 -5.01
N ASP A 41 -3.18 -17.48 -4.90
CA ASP A 41 -1.95 -17.52 -4.09
C ASP A 41 -0.85 -16.62 -4.64
N GLN A 42 -0.64 -16.61 -5.96
CA GLN A 42 0.34 -15.72 -6.59
C GLN A 42 -0.04 -14.24 -6.40
N LEU A 43 -1.30 -13.88 -6.63
CA LEU A 43 -1.78 -12.50 -6.42
C LEU A 43 -1.61 -12.08 -4.95
N ARG A 44 -1.94 -12.97 -4.01
CA ARG A 44 -1.76 -12.73 -2.58
C ARG A 44 -0.29 -12.54 -2.20
N ASN A 45 0.61 -13.31 -2.83
CA ASN A 45 2.05 -13.23 -2.61
C ASN A 45 2.64 -11.86 -2.99
N ASN A 46 1.98 -11.07 -3.84
CA ASN A 46 2.40 -9.68 -4.12
C ASN A 46 2.61 -8.86 -2.84
N THR A 47 1.78 -9.05 -1.81
CA THR A 47 1.94 -8.36 -0.53
C THR A 47 3.28 -8.66 0.14
N LEU A 48 3.75 -9.91 0.06
CA LEU A 48 5.04 -10.31 0.61
C LEU A 48 6.18 -9.71 -0.21
N LEU A 49 6.06 -9.73 -1.55
CA LEU A 49 7.04 -9.12 -2.45
C LEU A 49 7.18 -7.60 -2.21
N PHE A 50 6.07 -6.89 -1.98
CA PHE A 50 6.10 -5.46 -1.67
C PHE A 50 6.80 -5.18 -0.34
N LYS A 51 6.48 -5.93 0.72
CA LYS A 51 7.16 -5.81 2.02
C LYS A 51 8.65 -6.06 1.91
N GLU A 52 9.04 -7.05 1.12
CA GLU A 52 10.44 -7.38 0.89
C GLU A 52 11.17 -6.25 0.15
N ARG A 53 10.59 -5.69 -0.91
CA ARG A 53 11.16 -4.53 -1.63
C ARG A 53 11.34 -3.32 -0.72
N ILE A 54 10.34 -3.02 0.13
CA ILE A 54 10.44 -1.93 1.11
C ILE A 54 11.58 -2.19 2.09
N ARG A 55 11.67 -3.42 2.63
CA ARG A 55 12.73 -3.81 3.57
C ARG A 55 14.12 -3.69 2.94
N GLN A 56 14.28 -4.15 1.71
CA GLN A 56 15.55 -4.05 0.98
C GLN A 56 15.94 -2.59 0.73
N HIS A 57 14.98 -1.75 0.31
CA HIS A 57 15.22 -0.34 0.05
C HIS A 57 15.64 0.44 1.33
N LEU A 58 15.15 0.03 2.49
CA LEU A 58 15.44 0.69 3.77
C LEU A 58 16.62 0.07 4.54
N ALA A 59 17.21 -1.03 4.05
CA ALA A 59 18.20 -1.81 4.79
C ALA A 59 19.41 -0.97 5.24
N GLU A 60 20.02 -0.21 4.33
CA GLU A 60 21.23 0.58 4.61
C GLU A 60 20.99 1.65 5.68
N ILE A 61 19.88 2.38 5.59
CA ILE A 61 19.56 3.43 6.56
C ILE A 61 19.14 2.84 7.92
N ASP A 62 18.44 1.70 7.91
CA ASP A 62 18.08 0.97 9.13
C ASP A 62 19.33 0.44 9.86
N GLU A 63 20.30 -0.11 9.12
CA GLU A 63 21.59 -0.53 9.66
C GLU A 63 22.36 0.65 10.26
N THR A 64 22.38 1.79 9.57
CA THR A 64 23.06 3.01 10.05
C THR A 64 22.41 3.54 11.33
N ILE A 65 21.08 3.61 11.37
CA ILE A 65 20.33 4.02 12.57
C ILE A 65 20.61 3.06 13.74
N ALA A 66 20.61 1.75 13.49
CA ALA A 66 20.89 0.75 14.51
C ALA A 66 22.32 0.88 15.05
N ALA A 67 23.31 1.04 14.17
CA ALA A 67 24.70 1.23 14.55
C ALA A 67 24.90 2.50 15.41
N LYS A 68 24.25 3.61 15.05
CA LYS A 68 24.29 4.86 15.82
C LYS A 68 23.65 4.72 17.20
N LYS A 69 22.52 4.01 17.32
CA LYS A 69 21.90 3.73 18.62
C LYS A 69 22.84 2.91 19.52
N LEU A 70 23.46 1.86 18.97
CA LEU A 70 24.45 1.07 19.70
C LEU A 70 25.66 1.90 20.12
N GLN A 71 26.11 2.84 19.27
CA GLN A 71 27.18 3.78 19.60
C GLN A 71 26.79 4.65 20.81
N ALA A 72 25.57 5.20 20.84
CA ALA A 72 25.08 5.99 21.96
C ALA A 72 24.96 5.18 23.26
N GLU A 73 24.51 3.93 23.16
CA GLU A 73 24.38 3.02 24.31
C GLU A 73 25.74 2.57 24.86
N GLY A 74 26.76 2.51 24.01
CA GLY A 74 28.14 2.18 24.39
C GLY A 74 28.91 3.32 25.08
N LEU A 75 28.40 4.55 25.07
CA LEU A 75 29.05 5.66 25.76
C LEU A 75 28.87 5.56 27.29
N PRO A 76 29.86 6.02 28.09
CA PRO A 76 29.73 6.11 29.54
C PRO A 76 28.46 6.86 29.93
N VAL A 77 27.76 6.42 30.98
CA VAL A 77 26.51 7.06 31.46
C VAL A 77 26.70 8.54 31.79
N VAL A 78 27.92 8.93 32.20
CA VAL A 78 28.29 10.33 32.48
C VAL A 78 28.43 11.20 31.24
N ASP A 79 28.59 10.60 30.05
CA ASP A 79 28.71 11.32 28.77
C ASP A 79 27.33 11.60 28.16
N ILE A 80 26.55 12.41 28.88
CA ILE A 80 25.19 12.79 28.46
C ILE A 80 25.23 13.58 27.15
N ASN A 81 26.21 14.47 26.98
CA ASN A 81 26.32 15.33 25.80
C ASN A 81 26.67 14.52 24.54
N GLY A 82 27.58 13.55 24.63
CA GLY A 82 27.91 12.66 23.51
C GLY A 82 26.70 11.83 23.07
N ARG A 83 25.94 11.30 24.04
CA ARG A 83 24.70 10.56 23.77
C ARG A 83 23.64 11.43 23.11
N ASP A 84 23.42 12.64 23.62
CA ASP A 84 22.45 13.60 23.06
C ASP A 84 22.78 13.97 21.61
N ASN A 85 24.06 14.19 21.30
CA ASN A 85 24.49 14.47 19.92
C ASN A 85 24.21 13.30 18.98
N ILE A 86 24.48 12.06 19.39
CA ILE A 86 24.19 10.89 18.56
C ILE A 86 22.67 10.71 18.37
N TYR A 87 21.85 10.95 19.39
CA TYR A 87 20.40 10.86 19.23
C TYR A 87 19.84 11.94 18.29
N LYS A 88 20.43 13.14 18.24
CA LYS A 88 20.09 14.16 17.23
C LYS A 88 20.40 13.68 15.82
N GLU A 89 21.55 13.01 15.61
CA GLU A 89 21.88 12.39 14.31
C GLU A 89 20.88 11.28 13.95
N VAL A 90 20.51 10.43 14.92
CA VAL A 90 19.49 9.39 14.72
C VAL A 90 18.15 9.98 14.30
N ASP A 91 17.75 11.11 14.88
CA ASP A 91 16.49 11.76 14.52
C ASP A 91 16.53 12.40 13.12
N ILE A 92 17.69 12.85 12.64
CA ILE A 92 17.88 13.25 11.24
C ILE A 92 17.74 12.03 10.33
N LEU A 93 18.44 10.94 10.62
CA LEU A 93 18.39 9.70 9.83
C LEU A 93 16.97 9.11 9.78
N LYS A 94 16.17 9.22 10.84
CA LYS A 94 14.77 8.78 10.81
C LYS A 94 13.93 9.58 9.81
N LYS A 95 14.17 10.90 9.69
CA LYS A 95 13.46 11.72 8.71
C LYS A 95 13.88 11.35 7.29
N GLU A 96 15.17 11.14 7.06
CA GLU A 96 15.68 10.63 5.77
C GLU A 96 15.11 9.24 5.44
N ARG A 97 14.91 8.39 6.45
CA ARG A 97 14.23 7.10 6.29
C ARG A 97 12.77 7.26 5.89
N ASP A 98 12.07 8.25 6.45
CA ASP A 98 10.68 8.57 6.10
C ASP A 98 10.57 9.08 4.63
N GLU A 99 11.58 9.78 4.13
CA GLU A 99 11.65 10.17 2.72
C GLU A 99 11.89 8.93 1.82
N LYS A 100 12.84 8.06 2.18
CA LYS A 100 13.13 6.82 1.45
C LYS A 100 11.95 5.85 1.42
N ILE A 101 11.19 5.73 2.51
CA ILE A 101 10.00 4.89 2.50
C ILE A 101 8.93 5.48 1.57
N GLU A 102 8.78 6.80 1.50
CA GLU A 102 7.86 7.44 0.55
C GLU A 102 8.28 7.20 -0.92
N GLU A 103 9.58 7.24 -1.21
CA GLU A 103 10.13 6.91 -2.55
C GLU A 103 9.70 5.50 -2.99
N ILE A 104 10.03 4.48 -2.21
CA ILE A 104 9.72 3.09 -2.58
C ILE A 104 8.20 2.81 -2.57
N LEU A 105 7.42 3.47 -1.70
CA LEU A 105 5.97 3.34 -1.72
C LEU A 105 5.36 3.93 -3.00
N LYS A 106 5.87 5.07 -3.50
CA LYS A 106 5.45 5.64 -4.79
C LYS A 106 5.78 4.73 -5.96
N GLU A 107 6.93 4.05 -5.92
CA GLU A 107 7.31 3.07 -6.94
C GLU A 107 6.38 1.85 -6.95
N ILE A 108 6.03 1.33 -5.77
CA ILE A 108 5.17 0.15 -5.59
C ILE A 108 3.69 0.47 -5.85
N LEU A 109 3.27 1.74 -5.70
CA LEU A 109 1.87 2.18 -5.73
C LEU A 109 1.05 1.59 -6.90
N PRO A 110 1.51 1.58 -8.17
CA PRO A 110 0.73 1.03 -9.27
C PRO A 110 0.48 -0.49 -9.13
N GLU A 111 1.49 -1.24 -8.70
CA GLU A 111 1.38 -2.70 -8.49
C GLU A 111 0.46 -3.03 -7.31
N ALA A 112 0.56 -2.26 -6.24
CA ALA A 112 -0.31 -2.39 -5.08
C ALA A 112 -1.78 -2.08 -5.44
N PHE A 113 -2.03 -1.00 -6.18
CA PHE A 113 -3.37 -0.66 -6.66
C PHE A 113 -3.92 -1.72 -7.62
N ALA A 114 -3.09 -2.24 -8.51
CA ALA A 114 -3.48 -3.33 -9.41
C ALA A 114 -3.85 -4.59 -8.64
N THR A 115 -3.09 -4.94 -7.60
CA THR A 115 -3.38 -6.08 -6.72
C THR A 115 -4.74 -5.94 -6.06
N VAL A 116 -5.07 -4.75 -5.53
CA VAL A 116 -6.38 -4.46 -4.91
C VAL A 116 -7.50 -4.49 -5.95
N LYS A 117 -7.28 -3.88 -7.13
CA LYS A 117 -8.27 -3.83 -8.22
C LYS A 117 -8.58 -5.23 -8.75
N GLU A 118 -7.56 -6.06 -8.96
CA GLU A 118 -7.73 -7.46 -9.39
C GLU A 118 -8.41 -8.32 -8.31
N THR A 119 -8.04 -8.13 -7.04
CA THR A 119 -8.74 -8.79 -5.91
C THR A 119 -10.23 -8.42 -5.92
N SER A 120 -10.53 -7.13 -6.10
CA SER A 120 -11.91 -6.63 -6.17
C SER A 120 -12.70 -7.26 -7.34
N ARG A 121 -12.06 -7.42 -8.50
CA ARG A 121 -12.65 -8.09 -9.67
C ARG A 121 -12.99 -9.54 -9.36
N ARG A 122 -12.07 -10.28 -8.73
CA ARG A 122 -12.29 -11.70 -8.36
C ARG A 122 -13.44 -11.86 -7.38
N PHE A 123 -13.52 -11.01 -6.35
CA PHE A 123 -14.66 -11.00 -5.42
C PHE A 123 -15.99 -10.69 -6.13
N LYS A 124 -15.99 -9.78 -7.11
CA LYS A 124 -17.19 -9.48 -7.88
C LYS A 124 -17.62 -10.67 -8.77
N ASP A 125 -16.66 -11.33 -9.41
CA ASP A 125 -16.94 -12.32 -10.45
C ASP A 125 -16.98 -13.77 -9.91
N THR A 126 -16.77 -13.98 -8.61
CA THR A 126 -16.72 -15.32 -7.99
C THR A 126 -17.32 -15.31 -6.59
N ASP A 127 -18.20 -16.29 -6.32
CA ASP A 127 -18.90 -16.39 -5.03
C ASP A 127 -17.97 -16.79 -3.87
N VAL A 128 -16.97 -17.63 -4.16
CA VAL A 128 -15.98 -18.10 -3.18
C VAL A 128 -14.59 -18.08 -3.78
N LEU A 129 -13.71 -17.26 -3.19
CA LEU A 129 -12.29 -17.25 -3.51
C LEU A 129 -11.56 -18.27 -2.65
N VAL A 130 -10.79 -19.13 -3.31
CA VAL A 130 -10.01 -20.20 -2.65
C VAL A 130 -8.52 -19.89 -2.77
N SER A 131 -7.80 -19.97 -1.66
CA SER A 131 -6.34 -19.84 -1.60
C SER A 131 -5.78 -20.68 -0.47
N THR A 132 -4.46 -20.84 -0.40
CA THR A 132 -3.80 -21.48 0.74
C THR A 132 -4.09 -20.70 2.03
N ALA A 133 -4.52 -21.39 3.07
CA ALA A 133 -4.87 -20.78 4.35
C ALA A 133 -3.62 -20.24 5.07
N THR A 134 -3.67 -18.98 5.47
CA THR A 134 -2.69 -18.38 6.39
C THR A 134 -3.21 -18.38 7.82
N GLU A 135 -2.33 -18.09 8.79
CA GLU A 135 -2.73 -17.92 10.19
C GLU A 135 -3.76 -16.79 10.36
N LEU A 136 -3.66 -15.72 9.58
CA LEU A 136 -4.64 -14.63 9.59
C LEU A 136 -6.01 -15.09 9.09
N ASP A 137 -6.06 -15.98 8.09
CA ASP A 137 -7.33 -16.52 7.60
C ASP A 137 -8.00 -17.41 8.63
N LYS A 138 -7.19 -18.23 9.34
CA LYS A 138 -7.67 -19.06 10.45
C LYS A 138 -8.25 -18.19 11.55
N GLU A 139 -7.57 -17.10 11.91
CA GLU A 139 -8.10 -16.13 12.87
C GLU A 139 -9.42 -15.52 12.38
N PHE A 140 -9.49 -15.08 11.11
CA PHE A 140 -10.72 -14.53 10.54
C PHE A 140 -11.86 -15.54 10.49
N ALA A 141 -11.60 -16.81 10.19
CA ALA A 141 -12.61 -17.86 10.19
C ALA A 141 -13.26 -18.08 11.57
N THR A 142 -12.59 -17.70 12.67
CA THR A 142 -13.21 -17.73 14.01
C THR A 142 -14.11 -16.54 14.31
N LYS A 143 -14.00 -15.45 13.54
CA LYS A 143 -14.64 -14.15 13.81
C LYS A 143 -15.60 -13.68 12.73
N LYS A 144 -15.47 -14.20 11.51
CA LYS A 144 -16.17 -13.75 10.31
C LYS A 144 -16.88 -14.94 9.66
N ASP A 145 -18.17 -14.79 9.42
CA ASP A 145 -19.01 -15.74 8.68
C ASP A 145 -18.63 -15.88 7.19
N SER A 146 -17.90 -14.88 6.68
CA SER A 146 -17.43 -14.80 5.31
C SER A 146 -16.20 -15.65 5.01
N VAL A 147 -15.52 -16.18 6.04
CA VAL A 147 -14.28 -16.95 5.88
C VAL A 147 -14.45 -18.33 6.49
N THR A 148 -14.09 -19.36 5.75
CA THR A 148 -14.06 -20.75 6.24
C THR A 148 -12.75 -21.42 5.87
N ILE A 149 -12.32 -22.39 6.67
CA ILE A 149 -11.12 -23.20 6.40
C ILE A 149 -11.56 -24.60 6.02
N VAL A 150 -11.11 -25.08 4.87
CA VAL A 150 -11.37 -26.43 4.37
C VAL A 150 -10.03 -27.08 4.05
N GLY A 151 -9.63 -28.05 4.87
CA GLY A 151 -8.28 -28.64 4.78
C GLY A 151 -7.20 -27.59 5.02
N ASP A 152 -6.32 -27.41 4.04
CA ASP A 152 -5.25 -26.40 4.02
C ASP A 152 -5.64 -25.11 3.28
N GLN A 153 -6.89 -24.98 2.83
CA GLN A 153 -7.36 -23.85 2.05
C GLN A 153 -8.28 -22.92 2.85
N SER A 154 -8.18 -21.62 2.56
CA SER A 154 -9.14 -20.61 2.98
C SER A 154 -10.14 -20.34 1.86
N HIS A 155 -11.41 -20.26 2.25
CA HIS A 155 -12.55 -20.01 1.38
C HIS A 155 -13.20 -18.69 1.83
N PHE A 156 -12.99 -17.64 1.03
CA PHE A 156 -13.56 -16.31 1.27
C PHE A 156 -14.80 -16.12 0.40
N LYS A 157 -15.96 -15.93 1.03
CA LYS A 157 -17.20 -15.61 0.33
C LYS A 157 -17.21 -14.16 -0.10
N ASN A 158 -17.80 -13.87 -1.26
CA ASN A 158 -18.06 -12.50 -1.69
C ASN A 158 -19.27 -11.84 -1.02
N THR A 159 -20.03 -12.60 -0.21
CA THR A 159 -21.18 -12.13 0.53
C THR A 159 -21.03 -12.38 2.03
N TRP A 160 -21.42 -11.41 2.85
CA TRP A 160 -21.38 -11.50 4.32
C TRP A 160 -22.45 -10.66 5.00
N SER A 161 -22.72 -10.92 6.28
CA SER A 161 -23.61 -10.09 7.07
C SER A 161 -22.90 -8.83 7.58
N ALA A 162 -23.50 -7.66 7.34
CA ALA A 162 -23.03 -6.38 7.88
C ALA A 162 -24.23 -5.51 8.27
N ALA A 163 -24.18 -4.92 9.47
CA ALA A 163 -25.23 -4.04 10.01
C ALA A 163 -26.67 -4.61 9.92
N GLY A 164 -26.82 -5.94 10.08
CA GLY A 164 -28.11 -6.63 10.02
C GLY A 164 -28.62 -6.94 8.61
N GLY A 165 -27.87 -6.58 7.56
CA GLY A 165 -28.17 -6.91 6.16
C GLY A 165 -27.13 -7.83 5.54
N SER A 166 -27.47 -8.42 4.39
CA SER A 166 -26.52 -9.15 3.54
C SER A 166 -25.86 -8.18 2.57
N VAL A 167 -24.53 -8.16 2.55
CA VAL A 167 -23.73 -7.33 1.64
C VAL A 167 -22.96 -8.26 0.71
N THR A 168 -23.10 -8.05 -0.60
CA THR A 168 -22.32 -8.74 -1.63
C THR A 168 -21.35 -7.77 -2.27
N TRP A 169 -20.09 -8.16 -2.36
CA TRP A 169 -19.09 -7.41 -3.10
C TRP A 169 -19.40 -7.46 -4.60
N ASN A 170 -19.72 -6.31 -5.19
CA ASN A 170 -20.09 -6.20 -6.61
C ASN A 170 -19.43 -4.97 -7.28
N MET A 171 -18.17 -4.69 -6.95
CA MET A 171 -17.48 -3.47 -7.40
C MET A 171 -16.06 -3.75 -7.86
N VAL A 172 -15.65 -3.08 -8.94
CA VAL A 172 -14.26 -3.00 -9.41
C VAL A 172 -13.88 -1.52 -9.47
N HIS A 173 -12.71 -1.19 -8.95
CA HIS A 173 -12.27 0.19 -8.84
C HIS A 173 -12.10 0.84 -10.22
N TYR A 174 -12.73 1.99 -10.43
CA TYR A 174 -12.56 2.84 -11.60
C TYR A 174 -11.29 3.70 -11.50
N ASP A 175 -10.80 4.18 -12.64
CA ASP A 175 -9.63 5.04 -12.72
C ASP A 175 -9.76 6.32 -11.88
N VAL A 176 -10.96 6.89 -11.77
CA VAL A 176 -11.21 8.05 -10.89
C VAL A 176 -10.98 7.74 -9.41
N GLN A 177 -11.21 6.50 -8.97
CA GLN A 177 -10.94 6.07 -7.60
C GLN A 177 -9.43 5.85 -7.39
N LEU A 178 -8.73 5.34 -8.41
CA LEU A 178 -7.26 5.23 -8.39
C LEU A 178 -6.61 6.63 -8.31
N ILE A 179 -7.13 7.60 -9.05
CA ILE A 179 -6.69 9.00 -8.96
C ILE A 179 -6.93 9.53 -7.55
N GLY A 180 -8.13 9.35 -6.99
CA GLY A 180 -8.43 9.76 -5.63
C GLY A 180 -7.49 9.16 -4.59
N GLY A 181 -7.21 7.86 -4.69
CA GLY A 181 -6.25 7.17 -3.83
C GLY A 181 -4.83 7.72 -3.95
N ALA A 182 -4.37 8.05 -5.15
CA ALA A 182 -3.06 8.64 -5.37
C ALA A 182 -2.97 10.07 -4.85
N VAL A 183 -4.03 10.88 -4.96
CA VAL A 183 -4.10 12.21 -4.36
C VAL A 183 -4.00 12.12 -2.85
N LEU A 184 -4.74 11.20 -2.21
CA LEU A 184 -4.67 10.94 -0.77
C LEU A 184 -3.25 10.55 -0.34
N HIS A 185 -2.62 9.62 -1.05
CA HIS A 185 -1.25 9.19 -0.77
C HIS A 185 -0.25 10.35 -0.90
N SER A 186 -0.46 11.25 -1.86
CA SER A 186 0.42 12.42 -2.06
C SER A 186 0.26 13.53 -1.01
N GLY A 187 -0.59 13.36 0.01
CA GLY A 187 -0.79 14.35 1.07
C GLY A 187 -1.44 15.66 0.60
N LYS A 188 -2.05 15.67 -0.59
CA LYS A 188 -2.62 16.88 -1.22
C LYS A 188 -4.06 17.21 -0.80
N ILE A 189 -4.62 16.44 0.14
CA ILE A 189 -5.95 16.70 0.72
C ILE A 189 -5.74 17.24 2.14
N SER A 190 -6.10 18.51 2.29
CA SER A 190 -6.10 19.29 3.54
C SER A 190 -7.51 19.76 3.85
#